data_AF-A0A9P6Z1N3-F1
#
_entry.id   AF-A0A9P6Z1N3-F1
#
_cell.length_a   1.000
_cell.length_b   1.000
_cell.length_c   1.000
_cell.angle_alpha   90.00
_cell.angle_beta   90.00
_cell.angle_gamma   90.00
#
_symmetry.space_group_name_H-M   'P 1'
#
loop_
_entity.id
_entity.type
_entity.pdbx_description
1 polymer ?
#
loop_
_entity_poly.entity_id
_entity_poly.type
_entity_poly.pdbx_seq_one_letter_code
_entity_poly.pdbx_strand_id
1 'polypeptide(L)'
;MINRRLFSSSTKAASNYYRITLKRSVIGLPEEIRAATKTLGLFRLHQTTYKPVNAGNAGLILKLKELVKVELKDHIPTKEELSANKPARGYSVIGSKV
;
A
#
# COMPACT_ATOMS: atom_id res chain seq x y z
N MET A 1 19.79 41.51 11.73
CA MET A 1 18.93 40.49 12.37
C MET A 1 18.56 39.44 11.33
N ILE A 2 19.23 38.29 11.34
CA ILE A 2 18.95 37.19 10.40
C ILE A 2 18.13 36.14 11.16
N ASN A 3 16.84 36.08 10.87
CA ASN A 3 15.93 35.06 11.39
C ASN A 3 16.27 33.72 10.74
N ARG A 4 17.08 32.91 11.42
CA ARG A 4 17.32 31.50 11.08
C ARG A 4 16.00 30.75 11.22
N ARG A 5 15.34 30.45 10.09
CA ARG A 5 14.19 29.55 10.05
C ARG A 5 14.62 28.21 10.63
N LEU A 6 14.15 27.92 11.84
CA LEU A 6 14.19 26.60 12.44
C LEU A 6 13.27 25.70 11.61
N PHE A 7 13.84 25.03 10.60
CA PHE A 7 13.14 23.91 9.97
C PHE A 7 13.03 22.81 11.04
N SER A 8 11.85 22.69 11.62
CA SER A 8 11.46 21.56 12.46
C SER A 8 11.48 20.31 11.59
N SER A 9 12.61 19.60 11.56
CA SER A 9 12.68 18.21 11.11
C SER A 9 11.91 17.37 12.10
N SER A 10 10.58 17.30 11.93
CA SER A 10 9.77 16.27 12.56
C SER A 10 10.27 14.94 12.02
N THR A 11 11.17 14.31 12.77
CA THR A 11 11.77 13.02 12.45
C THR A 11 10.71 11.97 12.74
N LYS A 12 9.68 11.94 11.87
CA LYS A 12 8.60 10.96 11.96
C LYS A 12 9.25 9.58 11.81
N ALA A 13 9.03 8.75 12.81
CA ALA A 13 9.63 7.43 13.00
C ALA A 13 9.78 6.67 11.67
N ALA A 14 10.90 5.96 11.54
CA ALA A 14 11.28 5.19 10.36
C ALA A 14 10.25 4.08 10.11
N SER A 15 9.16 4.43 9.43
CA SER A 15 8.22 3.47 8.88
C SER A 15 8.96 2.61 7.88
N ASN A 16 8.92 1.29 8.05
CA ASN A 16 9.74 0.38 7.25
C ASN A 16 9.14 0.07 5.88
N TYR A 17 7.81 0.25 5.71
CA TYR A 17 7.10 -0.19 4.51
C TYR A 17 6.16 0.87 3.92
N TYR A 18 6.10 0.91 2.58
CA TYR A 18 5.02 1.49 1.80
C TYR A 18 3.89 0.48 1.66
N ARG A 19 2.69 0.84 2.11
CA ARG A 19 1.43 0.20 1.74
C ARG A 19 0.91 0.88 0.48
N ILE A 20 1.00 0.18 -0.65
CA ILE A 20 0.65 0.70 -1.96
C ILE A 20 -0.64 0.03 -2.42
N THR A 21 -1.68 0.81 -2.69
CA THR A 21 -2.96 0.30 -3.20
C THR A 21 -3.26 0.89 -4.57
N LEU A 22 -3.53 0.05 -5.56
CA LEU A 22 -3.96 0.52 -6.89
C LEU A 22 -5.41 1.03 -6.82
N LYS A 23 -5.64 2.30 -7.15
CA LYS A 23 -6.98 2.93 -7.13
C LYS A 23 -7.57 3.13 -8.52
N ARG A 24 -6.73 3.28 -9.54
CA ARG A 24 -7.14 3.48 -10.94
C ARG A 24 -6.59 2.38 -11.84
N SER A 25 -7.32 2.06 -12.91
CA SER A 25 -6.91 1.01 -13.86
C SER A 25 -5.75 1.47 -14.73
N VAL A 26 -4.93 0.50 -15.17
CA VAL A 26 -3.80 0.71 -16.09
C VAL A 26 -4.15 0.43 -17.56
N ILE A 27 -5.42 0.14 -17.84
CA ILE A 27 -5.93 -0.08 -19.21
C ILE A 27 -5.75 1.21 -20.01
N GLY A 28 -5.24 1.09 -21.25
CA GLY A 28 -5.03 2.24 -22.14
C GLY A 28 -3.82 3.13 -21.82
N LEU A 29 -3.06 2.85 -20.75
CA LEU A 29 -1.86 3.61 -20.41
C LEU A 29 -0.63 3.15 -21.22
N PRO A 30 0.49 3.90 -21.23
CA PRO A 30 1.72 3.45 -21.87
C PRO A 30 2.28 2.15 -21.24
N GLU A 31 3.05 1.38 -22.03
CA GLU A 31 3.62 0.11 -21.57
C GLU A 31 4.53 0.27 -20.36
N GLU A 32 5.30 1.35 -20.29
CA GLU A 32 6.19 1.60 -19.16
C GLU A 32 5.44 1.76 -17.83
N ILE A 33 4.26 2.36 -17.85
CA ILE A 33 3.39 2.52 -16.67
C ILE A 33 2.85 1.16 -16.24
N ARG A 34 2.44 0.33 -17.21
CA ARG A 34 2.03 -1.05 -16.96
C ARG A 34 3.19 -1.88 -16.39
N ALA A 35 4.40 -1.73 -16.91
CA ALA A 35 5.59 -2.42 -16.44
C ALA A 35 5.91 -2.00 -15.00
N ALA A 36 5.96 -0.70 -14.69
CA ALA A 36 6.19 -0.20 -13.34
C ALA A 36 5.17 -0.74 -12.32
N THR A 37 3.90 -0.82 -12.72
CA THR A 37 2.82 -1.37 -11.88
C THR A 37 3.03 -2.86 -11.60
N LYS A 38 3.44 -3.64 -12.61
CA LYS A 38 3.81 -5.05 -12.46
C LYS A 38 5.05 -5.23 -11.58
N THR A 39 6.06 -4.37 -11.69
CA THR A 39 7.27 -4.40 -10.83
C THR A 39 6.91 -4.19 -9.36
N LEU A 40 5.94 -3.33 -9.06
CA LEU A 40 5.42 -3.15 -7.70
C LEU A 40 4.53 -4.33 -7.24
N GLY A 41 4.21 -5.29 -8.12
CA GLY A 41 3.39 -6.46 -7.81
C GLY A 41 1.89 -6.16 -7.78
N LEU A 42 1.45 -5.13 -8.51
CA LEU A 42 0.04 -4.76 -8.63
C LEU A 42 -0.50 -5.27 -9.97
N PHE A 43 -1.44 -6.20 -9.92
CA PHE A 43 -2.03 -6.82 -11.11
C PHE A 43 -3.52 -6.50 -11.27
N ARG A 44 -4.22 -6.24 -10.16
CA ARG A 44 -5.67 -6.00 -10.13
C ARG A 44 -6.01 -4.69 -9.42
N LEU A 45 -7.17 -4.13 -9.76
CA LEU A 45 -7.70 -2.95 -9.09
C LEU A 45 -7.90 -3.23 -7.59
N HIS A 46 -7.62 -2.24 -6.74
CA HIS A 46 -7.73 -2.31 -5.28
C HIS A 46 -6.82 -3.34 -4.59
N GLN A 47 -5.94 -4.00 -5.34
CA GLN A 47 -4.88 -4.80 -4.75
C GLN A 47 -3.94 -3.92 -3.95
N THR A 48 -3.53 -4.42 -2.78
CA THR A 48 -2.57 -3.76 -1.91
C THR A 48 -1.31 -4.60 -1.83
N THR A 49 -0.16 -3.97 -2.01
CA THR A 49 1.17 -4.60 -1.87
C THR A 49 2.01 -3.80 -0.88
N TYR A 50 2.83 -4.50 -0.09
CA TYR A 50 3.76 -3.90 0.85
C TYR A 50 5.18 -3.97 0.28
N LYS A 51 5.88 -2.84 0.26
CA LYS A 51 7.26 -2.75 -0.23
C LYS A 51 8.13 -1.99 0.77
N PRO A 52 9.40 -2.39 0.98
CA PRO A 52 10.27 -1.68 1.91
C PRO A 52 10.50 -0.23 1.45
N VAL A 53 10.69 0.67 2.41
CA VAL A 53 11.02 2.07 2.12
C VAL A 53 12.45 2.13 1.57
N ASN A 54 12.56 2.37 0.27
CA ASN A 54 13.82 2.62 -0.41
C ASN A 54 13.60 3.55 -1.62
N ALA A 55 14.70 4.14 -2.12
CA ALA A 55 14.64 5.12 -3.20
C ALA A 55 14.07 4.56 -4.52
N GLY A 56 14.38 3.30 -4.85
CA GLY A 56 13.88 2.66 -6.08
C GLY A 56 12.35 2.51 -6.09
N ASN A 57 11.79 2.01 -4.98
CA ASN A 57 10.34 1.91 -4.79
C ASN A 57 9.69 3.29 -4.79
N ALA A 58 10.31 4.29 -4.17
CA ALA A 58 9.81 5.66 -4.18
C ALA A 58 9.75 6.24 -5.62
N GLY A 59 10.78 5.99 -6.44
CA GLY A 59 10.79 6.40 -7.85
C GLY A 59 9.66 5.77 -8.67
N LEU A 60 9.43 4.45 -8.49
CA LEU A 60 8.31 3.76 -9.13
C LEU A 60 6.95 4.32 -8.67
N ILE A 61 6.80 4.59 -7.37
CA ILE A 61 5.60 5.20 -6.81
C ILE A 61 5.36 6.59 -7.43
N LEU A 62 6.40 7.42 -7.55
CA LEU A 62 6.28 8.76 -8.13
C LEU A 62 5.85 8.72 -9.60
N LYS A 63 6.32 7.72 -10.37
CA LYS A 63 5.86 7.47 -11.74
C LYS A 63 4.37 7.09 -11.80
N LEU A 64 3.83 6.50 -10.73
CA LEU A 64 2.46 5.99 -10.65
C LEU A 64 1.53 6.80 -9.74
N LYS A 65 1.96 7.99 -9.28
CA LYS A 65 1.31 8.79 -8.21
C LYS A 65 -0.18 9.10 -8.43
N GLU A 66 -0.62 9.10 -9.68
CA GLU A 66 -2.01 9.36 -10.08
C GLU A 66 -2.91 8.12 -9.95
N LEU A 67 -2.30 6.93 -9.96
CA LEU A 67 -3.01 5.65 -9.97
C LEU A 67 -3.04 4.98 -8.60
N VAL A 68 -2.06 5.27 -7.74
CA VAL A 68 -1.87 4.57 -6.46
C VAL A 68 -2.17 5.45 -5.26
N LYS A 69 -2.72 4.84 -4.21
CA LYS A 69 -2.74 5.40 -2.85
C LYS A 69 -1.59 4.80 -2.07
N VAL A 70 -0.77 5.64 -1.44
CA VAL A 70 0.37 5.20 -0.62
C VAL A 70 0.17 5.63 0.82
N GLU A 71 0.38 4.68 1.73
CA GLU A 71 0.38 4.91 3.18
C GLU A 71 1.68 4.34 3.76
N LEU A 72 2.22 4.98 4.78
CA LEU A 72 3.38 4.46 5.52
C LEU A 72 2.92 3.49 6.60
N LYS A 73 3.62 2.36 6.74
CA LYS A 73 3.37 1.32 7.72
C LYS A 73 4.67 0.84 8.34
N ASP A 74 4.61 0.52 9.63
CA ASP A 74 5.77 0.05 10.39
C ASP A 74 6.06 -1.43 10.13
N HIS A 75 5.01 -2.24 9.94
CA HIS A 75 5.09 -3.67 9.64
C HIS A 75 4.09 -4.11 8.56
N ILE A 76 4.35 -5.29 8.00
CA ILE A 76 3.43 -5.99 7.09
C ILE A 76 2.38 -6.71 7.96
N PRO A 77 1.08 -6.63 7.62
CA PRO A 77 0.04 -7.23 8.44
C PRO A 77 0.14 -8.75 8.47
N THR A 78 0.04 -9.33 9.67
CA THR A 78 0.03 -10.78 9.88
C THR A 78 -1.35 -11.35 9.52
N LYS A 79 -1.40 -12.64 9.18
CA LYS A 79 -2.65 -13.36 8.85
C LYS A 79 -3.74 -13.21 9.93
N GLU A 80 -3.34 -13.14 11.20
CA GLU A 80 -4.22 -12.95 12.35
C GLU A 80 -4.89 -11.57 12.33
N GLU A 81 -4.11 -10.49 12.15
CA GLU A 81 -4.63 -9.12 12.03
C GLU A 81 -5.61 -8.98 10.85
N LEU A 82 -5.31 -9.63 9.73
CA LEU A 82 -6.20 -9.67 8.57
C LEU A 82 -7.49 -10.42 8.87
N SER A 83 -7.44 -11.50 9.65
CA SER A 83 -8.61 -12.25 10.06
C SER A 83 -9.48 -11.50 11.07
N ALA A 84 -8.88 -10.71 11.96
CA ALA A 84 -9.58 -9.89 12.93
C ALA A 84 -10.46 -8.79 12.28
N ASN A 85 -10.10 -8.36 11.07
CA ASN A 85 -10.89 -7.41 10.28
C ASN A 85 -12.12 -8.05 9.60
N LYS A 86 -12.28 -9.38 9.65
CA LYS A 86 -13.44 -10.03 9.02
C LYS A 86 -14.68 -9.83 9.89
N PRO A 87 -15.82 -9.47 9.29
CA PRO A 87 -17.07 -9.38 10.03
C PRO A 87 -17.49 -10.76 10.57
N ALA A 88 -18.25 -10.76 11.67
CA ALA A 88 -18.80 -11.97 12.23
C ALA A 88 -19.72 -12.69 11.23
N ARG A 89 -19.71 -14.03 11.25
CA ARG A 89 -20.40 -14.89 10.27
C ARG A 89 -21.92 -14.71 10.25
N GLY A 90 -22.52 -14.27 11.36
CA GLY A 90 -23.96 -14.00 11.47
C GLY A 90 -24.88 -15.23 11.52
N TYR A 91 -24.33 -16.45 11.46
CA TYR A 91 -25.08 -17.71 11.60
C TYR A 91 -24.22 -18.80 12.24
N SER A 92 -24.87 -19.81 12.82
CA SER A 92 -24.27 -21.05 13.30
C SER A 92 -24.87 -22.24 12.55
N VAL A 93 -24.04 -23.20 12.15
CA VAL A 93 -24.49 -24.43 11.47
C VAL A 93 -24.96 -25.42 12.55
N ILE A 94 -26.26 -25.76 12.57
CA ILE A 94 -26.88 -26.59 13.62
C ILE A 94 -26.78 -28.09 13.31
N GLY A 95 -26.63 -28.47 12.04
CA GLY A 95 -26.42 -29.86 11.63
C GLY A 95 -26.03 -29.97 10.16
N SER A 96 -25.32 -31.05 9.82
CA SER A 96 -25.00 -31.41 8.44
C SER A 96 -25.82 -32.63 8.05
N LYS A 97 -26.53 -32.55 6.92
CA LYS A 97 -27.24 -33.70 6.36
C LYS A 97 -26.20 -34.63 5.72
N VAL A 98 -26.04 -35.83 6.28
CA VAL A 98 -25.33 -36.95 5.66
C VAL A 98 -26.27 -37.65 4.69
#